data_AF-A0A1I8GG43-F1
#
_entry.id   AF-A0A1I8GG43-F1
#
_cell.length_a   1.000
_cell.length_b   1.000
_cell.length_c   1.000
_cell.angle_alpha   90.00
_cell.angle_beta   90.00
_cell.angle_gamma   90.00
#
_symmetry.space_group_name_H-M   'P 1'
#
loop_
_entity.id
_entity.type
_entity.pdbx_description
1 polymer ?
#
loop_
_entity_poly.entity_id
_entity_poly.type
_entity_poly.pdbx_seq_one_letter_code
_entity_poly.pdbx_strand_id
1 'polypeptide(L)'
;LEASIDVSREALRLLALLVDNGLYRAEACEKLAGTLLRLLLLPMDGKKSKSSKKKVGGGIGGLRSDEFQARLLAALLTLLKRAASPCRTLFLQAFTLFSKLTHRSSRILLCQIAEAAVSKLGLVSQPLGELANDLNAWDKRHIEMPDFERRERGHQSALTIVTALTAGPSLSSSSLSGWSQLLNNRLETLLIAEHCALHTLAHVTDGPLRLLASELLQSLIAALAGLDIASTNAADRDESEARSRVLNMLLWRSVWPAIAQGVKMDENRRVEYIGLLGKIVTEFGRHARLQGLAGLLPSAQQQQQQQQQASADASAGSSTSASVNDSFFDNVRSV
;
A
#
# COMPACT_ATOMS: atom_id res chain seq x y z
N LEU A 1 -25.70 -8.70 15.84
CA LEU A 1 -24.58 -8.42 14.90
C LEU A 1 -25.08 -8.26 13.47
N GLU A 2 -25.76 -9.24 12.86
CA GLU A 2 -26.36 -9.05 11.51
C GLU A 2 -27.44 -7.94 11.48
N ALA A 3 -28.31 -7.86 12.49
CA ALA A 3 -29.30 -6.79 12.59
C ALA A 3 -28.70 -5.37 12.74
N SER A 4 -27.50 -5.23 13.34
CA SER A 4 -26.81 -3.92 13.42
C SER A 4 -26.04 -3.58 12.13
N ILE A 5 -25.75 -4.58 11.30
CA ILE A 5 -25.15 -4.43 9.97
C ILE A 5 -26.22 -4.01 8.94
N ASP A 6 -27.47 -4.45 9.10
CA ASP A 6 -28.58 -4.02 8.24
C ASP A 6 -29.08 -2.61 8.56
N VAL A 7 -29.11 -2.21 9.84
CA VAL A 7 -29.41 -0.82 10.24
C VAL A 7 -28.34 0.15 9.73
N SER A 8 -27.07 -0.29 9.68
CA SER A 8 -26.03 0.51 9.04
C SER A 8 -26.24 0.56 7.52
N ARG A 9 -26.55 -0.53 6.81
CA ARG A 9 -26.78 -0.53 5.35
C ARG A 9 -27.77 0.53 4.85
N GLU A 10 -28.94 0.63 5.47
CA GLU A 10 -29.95 1.59 5.03
C GLU A 10 -29.55 3.01 5.39
N ALA A 11 -28.96 3.23 6.57
CA ALA A 11 -28.36 4.51 6.92
C ALA A 11 -27.25 4.93 5.94
N LEU A 12 -26.52 3.98 5.33
CA LEU A 12 -25.47 4.25 4.34
C LEU A 12 -25.99 4.56 2.95
N ARG A 13 -27.06 3.89 2.51
CA ARG A 13 -27.77 4.28 1.29
C ARG A 13 -28.36 5.66 1.46
N LEU A 14 -29.00 5.93 2.59
CA LEU A 14 -29.53 7.24 2.93
C LEU A 14 -28.42 8.28 2.99
N LEU A 15 -27.24 7.97 3.55
CA LEU A 15 -26.11 8.90 3.59
C LEU A 15 -25.53 9.17 2.20
N ALA A 16 -25.35 8.16 1.36
CA ALA A 16 -24.94 8.35 -0.04
C ALA A 16 -25.98 9.18 -0.83
N LEU A 17 -27.28 8.87 -0.66
CA LEU A 17 -28.37 9.63 -1.27
C LEU A 17 -28.44 11.07 -0.76
N LEU A 18 -28.23 11.31 0.54
CA LEU A 18 -28.16 12.66 1.10
C LEU A 18 -27.01 13.44 0.47
N VAL A 19 -25.88 12.78 0.21
CA VAL A 19 -24.74 13.40 -0.47
C VAL A 19 -25.04 13.68 -1.94
N ASP A 20 -25.61 12.72 -2.66
CA ASP A 20 -25.96 12.86 -4.07
C ASP A 20 -27.01 13.96 -4.30
N ASN A 21 -27.96 14.11 -3.38
CA ASN A 21 -28.98 15.15 -3.42
C ASN A 21 -28.53 16.50 -2.81
N GLY A 22 -27.28 16.60 -2.35
CA GLY A 22 -26.76 17.84 -1.77
C GLY A 22 -27.40 18.24 -0.43
N LEU A 23 -28.07 17.31 0.26
CA LEU A 23 -28.83 17.53 1.49
C LEU A 23 -27.93 17.49 2.73
N TYR A 24 -26.87 18.29 2.73
CA TYR A 24 -25.96 18.43 3.87
C TYR A 24 -25.39 19.84 3.93
N ARG A 25 -25.05 20.29 5.14
CA ARG A 25 -24.36 21.56 5.34
C ARG A 25 -22.87 21.41 5.07
N ALA A 26 -22.21 22.48 4.64
CA ALA A 26 -20.79 22.46 4.30
C ALA A 26 -19.91 22.03 5.50
N GLU A 27 -20.31 22.36 6.72
CA GLU A 27 -19.61 22.01 7.96
C GLU A 27 -19.68 20.52 8.29
N ALA A 28 -20.61 19.78 7.67
CA ALA A 28 -20.75 18.34 7.85
C ALA A 28 -19.86 17.53 6.88
N CYS A 29 -19.31 18.16 5.84
CA CYS A 29 -18.60 17.46 4.76
C CYS A 29 -17.48 16.57 5.27
N GLU A 30 -16.65 17.06 6.18
CA GLU A 30 -15.50 16.32 6.70
C GLU A 30 -15.92 15.12 7.54
N LYS A 31 -16.91 15.30 8.43
CA LYS A 31 -17.44 14.22 9.28
C LYS A 31 -18.10 13.13 8.43
N LEU A 32 -18.85 13.52 7.41
CA LEU A 32 -19.47 12.59 6.47
C LEU A 32 -18.41 11.85 5.65
N ALA A 33 -17.38 12.55 5.16
CA ALA A 33 -16.26 11.94 4.42
C ALA A 33 -15.52 10.91 5.28
N GLY A 34 -15.19 11.25 6.53
CA GLY A 34 -14.58 10.31 7.47
C GLY A 34 -15.45 9.09 7.77
N THR A 35 -16.77 9.27 7.81
CA THR A 35 -17.73 8.16 7.99
C THR A 35 -17.73 7.24 6.78
N LEU A 36 -17.83 7.79 5.57
CA LEU A 36 -17.73 7.04 4.31
C LEU A 36 -16.42 6.26 4.20
N LEU A 37 -15.31 6.90 4.57
CA LEU A 37 -13.99 6.30 4.46
C LEU A 37 -13.79 5.14 5.44
N ARG A 38 -14.26 5.26 6.69
CA ARG A 38 -14.21 4.13 7.64
C ARG A 38 -14.91 2.89 7.11
N LEU A 39 -16.00 3.08 6.38
CA LEU A 39 -16.79 1.98 5.81
C LEU A 39 -16.07 1.32 4.63
N LEU A 40 -15.51 2.13 3.74
CA LEU A 40 -14.66 1.66 2.65
C LEU A 40 -13.44 0.89 3.16
N LEU A 41 -12.98 1.17 4.38
CA LEU A 41 -11.83 0.52 5.02
C LEU A 41 -12.18 -0.72 5.84
N LEU A 42 -13.46 -1.02 6.09
CA LEU A 42 -13.85 -2.21 6.84
C LEU A 42 -13.35 -3.49 6.14
N PRO A 43 -12.90 -4.52 6.89
CA PRO A 43 -12.41 -5.76 6.31
C PRO A 43 -13.48 -6.41 5.41
N MET A 44 -13.08 -6.75 4.19
CA MET A 44 -13.93 -7.43 3.20
C MET A 44 -14.16 -8.92 3.51
N ASP A 45 -13.47 -9.46 4.53
CA ASP A 45 -13.52 -10.87 4.91
C ASP A 45 -14.72 -11.21 5.79
N GLY A 46 -15.86 -11.39 5.12
CA GLY A 46 -16.87 -12.29 5.65
C GLY A 46 -16.35 -13.72 5.51
N LYS A 47 -15.80 -14.30 6.58
CA LYS A 47 -15.67 -15.76 6.68
C LYS A 47 -17.01 -16.35 6.23
N LYS A 48 -16.98 -17.19 5.18
CA LYS A 48 -18.15 -17.99 4.79
C LYS A 48 -18.55 -18.81 6.02
N SER A 49 -19.54 -18.34 6.76
CA SER A 49 -20.23 -19.13 7.76
C SER A 49 -20.78 -20.34 7.02
N LYS A 50 -20.17 -21.50 7.25
CA LYS A 50 -20.76 -22.78 6.90
C LYS A 50 -21.96 -22.99 7.83
N SER A 51 -23.09 -22.36 7.56
CA SER A 51 -24.36 -22.79 8.16
C SER A 51 -25.57 -22.45 7.29
N SER A 52 -26.32 -23.52 7.01
CA SER A 52 -27.71 -23.58 6.58
C SER A 52 -28.15 -22.88 5.29
N LYS A 53 -28.52 -23.72 4.32
CA LYS A 53 -29.54 -23.46 3.30
C LYS A 53 -30.77 -22.82 3.95
N LYS A 54 -30.99 -21.53 3.71
CA LYS A 54 -32.34 -20.96 3.63
C LYS A 54 -32.34 -19.90 2.52
N LYS A 55 -33.01 -20.23 1.42
CA LYS A 55 -33.36 -19.28 0.36
C LYS A 55 -34.29 -18.24 0.98
N VAL A 56 -33.76 -17.05 1.26
CA VAL A 56 -34.52 -15.80 1.27
C VAL A 56 -33.69 -14.83 0.45
N GLY A 57 -34.24 -14.42 -0.70
CA GLY A 57 -33.59 -13.47 -1.60
C GLY A 57 -33.37 -12.14 -0.89
N GLY A 58 -32.12 -11.70 -0.84
CA GLY A 58 -31.70 -10.50 -0.12
C GLY A 58 -30.27 -10.62 0.40
N GLY A 59 -29.39 -11.23 -0.39
CA GLY A 59 -28.03 -11.58 0.05
C GLY A 59 -27.16 -10.36 0.31
N ILE A 60 -26.23 -10.52 1.26
CA ILE A 60 -25.14 -9.63 1.69
C ILE A 60 -24.27 -9.09 0.52
N GLY A 61 -24.53 -9.49 -0.73
CA GLY A 61 -23.83 -9.06 -1.95
C GLY A 61 -24.00 -7.60 -2.36
N GLY A 62 -25.02 -6.88 -1.87
CA GLY A 62 -25.32 -5.51 -2.32
C GLY A 62 -24.38 -4.41 -1.80
N LEU A 63 -23.73 -4.60 -0.65
CA LEU A 63 -22.64 -3.73 -0.16
C LEU A 63 -21.26 -4.17 -0.71
N ARG A 64 -21.23 -5.35 -1.34
CA ARG A 64 -20.05 -6.01 -1.90
C ARG A 64 -19.97 -5.86 -3.41
N SER A 65 -20.96 -5.22 -4.04
CA SER A 65 -20.89 -4.94 -5.47
C SER A 65 -19.91 -3.80 -5.71
N ASP A 66 -19.07 -3.97 -6.73
CA ASP A 66 -18.16 -2.94 -7.19
C ASP A 66 -18.89 -1.62 -7.47
N GLU A 67 -20.16 -1.72 -7.89
CA GLU A 67 -21.06 -0.58 -8.08
C GLU A 67 -21.33 0.20 -6.79
N PHE A 68 -21.60 -0.49 -5.67
CA PHE A 68 -21.83 0.19 -4.40
C PHE A 68 -20.57 0.87 -3.88
N GLN A 69 -19.40 0.21 -4.01
CA GLN A 69 -18.12 0.83 -3.65
C GLN A 69 -17.82 2.06 -4.50
N ALA A 70 -18.07 2.01 -5.80
CA ALA A 70 -17.91 3.15 -6.69
C ALA A 70 -18.84 4.31 -6.31
N ARG A 71 -20.10 4.04 -5.93
CA ARG A 71 -21.02 5.08 -5.42
C ARG A 71 -20.50 5.72 -4.12
N LEU A 72 -20.02 4.92 -3.17
CA LEU A 72 -19.43 5.45 -1.93
C LEU A 72 -18.19 6.31 -2.21
N LEU A 73 -17.33 5.91 -3.14
CA LEU A 73 -16.17 6.69 -3.56
C LEU A 73 -16.56 7.99 -4.27
N ALA A 74 -17.60 7.98 -5.11
CA ALA A 74 -18.12 9.17 -5.76
C ALA A 74 -18.68 10.17 -4.73
N ALA A 75 -19.42 9.68 -3.74
CA ALA A 75 -19.90 10.48 -2.62
C ALA A 75 -18.73 11.05 -1.80
N LEU A 76 -17.71 10.23 -1.49
CA LEU A 76 -16.50 10.67 -0.80
C LEU A 76 -15.78 11.78 -1.56
N LEU A 77 -15.56 11.60 -2.86
CA LEU A 77 -14.94 12.60 -3.74
C LEU A 77 -15.72 13.92 -3.73
N THR A 78 -17.05 13.85 -3.81
CA THR A 78 -17.93 15.02 -3.76
C THR A 78 -17.76 15.79 -2.45
N LEU A 79 -17.76 15.08 -1.32
CA LEU A 79 -17.57 15.68 0.00
C LEU A 79 -16.19 16.32 0.16
N LEU A 80 -15.13 15.64 -0.29
CA LEU A 80 -13.76 16.16 -0.23
C LEU A 80 -13.58 17.42 -1.11
N LYS A 81 -14.22 17.46 -2.29
CA LYS A 81 -14.21 18.64 -3.17
C LYS A 81 -15.00 19.81 -2.58
N ARG A 82 -16.09 19.56 -1.85
CA ARG A 82 -16.92 20.61 -1.24
C ARG A 82 -16.45 21.07 0.13
N ALA A 83 -15.68 20.27 0.84
CA ALA A 83 -15.07 20.70 2.10
C ALA A 83 -14.22 21.96 1.88
N ALA A 84 -14.43 22.97 2.74
CA ALA A 84 -13.69 24.22 2.68
C ALA A 84 -12.20 23.99 3.00
N SER A 85 -11.92 23.17 4.02
CA SER A 85 -10.57 22.74 4.39
C SER A 85 -10.62 21.25 4.76
N PRO A 86 -10.56 20.33 3.79
CA PRO A 86 -10.56 18.90 4.10
C PRO A 86 -9.30 18.52 4.85
N CYS A 87 -9.46 17.80 5.96
CA CYS A 87 -8.32 17.34 6.74
C CYS A 87 -7.41 16.41 5.92
N ARG A 88 -6.10 16.70 5.91
CA ARG A 88 -5.05 15.92 5.23
C ARG A 88 -5.15 14.42 5.52
N THR A 89 -5.46 14.04 6.76
CA THR A 89 -5.56 12.63 7.15
C THR A 89 -6.66 11.86 6.42
N LEU A 90 -7.71 12.52 5.94
CA LEU A 90 -8.75 11.86 5.13
C LEU A 90 -8.20 11.42 3.77
N PHE A 91 -7.36 12.24 3.13
CA PHE A 91 -6.70 11.86 1.88
C PHE A 91 -5.71 10.73 2.09
N LEU A 92 -4.87 10.82 3.13
CA LEU A 92 -3.91 9.76 3.47
C LEU A 92 -4.63 8.41 3.69
N GLN A 93 -5.76 8.42 4.40
CA GLN A 93 -6.58 7.22 4.60
C GLN A 93 -7.21 6.73 3.29
N ALA A 94 -7.69 7.63 2.42
CA ALA A 94 -8.27 7.28 1.13
C ALA A 94 -7.24 6.61 0.19
N PHE A 95 -5.98 7.05 0.21
CA PHE A 95 -4.93 6.44 -0.61
C PHE A 95 -4.64 4.99 -0.25
N THR A 96 -4.90 4.58 0.99
CA THR A 96 -4.78 3.15 1.37
C THR A 96 -5.76 2.24 0.63
N LEU A 97 -6.81 2.78 0.01
CA LEU A 97 -7.76 2.02 -0.79
C LEU A 97 -7.18 1.56 -2.15
N PHE A 98 -6.09 2.18 -2.63
CA PHE A 98 -5.44 1.76 -3.88
C PHE A 98 -4.96 0.30 -3.85
N SER A 99 -4.59 -0.23 -2.67
CA SER A 99 -4.18 -1.63 -2.53
C SER A 99 -5.37 -2.59 -2.34
N LYS A 100 -6.58 -2.08 -2.10
CA LYS A 100 -7.76 -2.88 -1.76
C LYS A 100 -8.77 -2.99 -2.90
N LEU A 101 -8.93 -1.93 -3.69
CA LEU A 101 -9.98 -1.84 -4.70
C LEU A 101 -9.43 -2.22 -6.08
N THR A 102 -9.98 -3.27 -6.66
CA THR A 102 -9.54 -3.83 -7.94
C THR A 102 -10.34 -3.29 -9.13
N HIS A 103 -11.62 -2.99 -8.91
CA HIS A 103 -12.53 -2.60 -9.98
C HIS A 103 -12.15 -1.25 -10.62
N ARG A 104 -12.23 -1.19 -11.95
CA ARG A 104 -11.82 -0.03 -12.75
C ARG A 104 -12.48 1.28 -12.31
N SER A 105 -13.80 1.30 -12.18
CA SER A 105 -14.53 2.52 -11.80
C SER A 105 -14.08 3.07 -10.46
N SER A 106 -13.89 2.19 -9.47
CA SER A 106 -13.37 2.55 -8.14
C SER A 106 -11.95 3.10 -8.24
N ARG A 107 -11.07 2.49 -9.03
CA ARG A 107 -9.69 2.99 -9.22
C ARG A 107 -9.65 4.36 -9.92
N ILE A 108 -10.50 4.59 -10.91
CA ILE A 108 -10.64 5.91 -11.56
C ILE A 108 -11.06 6.98 -10.53
N LEU A 109 -12.02 6.65 -9.65
CA LEU A 109 -12.44 7.58 -8.60
C LEU A 109 -11.33 7.83 -7.57
N LEU A 110 -10.50 6.83 -7.25
CA LEU A 110 -9.32 7.03 -6.40
C LEU A 110 -8.29 7.98 -7.05
N CYS A 111 -8.05 7.88 -8.36
CA CYS A 111 -7.20 8.85 -9.08
C CYS A 111 -7.79 10.27 -9.00
N GLN A 112 -9.09 10.43 -9.16
CA GLN A 112 -9.76 11.74 -9.01
C GLN A 112 -9.69 12.27 -7.57
N ILE A 113 -9.68 11.40 -6.55
CA ILE A 113 -9.43 11.79 -5.16
C ILE A 113 -7.99 12.29 -4.99
N ALA A 114 -7.01 11.65 -5.63
CA ALA A 114 -5.62 12.10 -5.62
C ALA A 114 -5.44 13.47 -6.29
N GLU A 115 -6.09 13.70 -7.43
CA GLU A 115 -6.14 15.02 -8.09
C GLU A 115 -6.80 16.09 -7.20
N ALA A 116 -7.91 15.74 -6.53
CA ALA A 116 -8.58 16.64 -5.59
C ALA A 116 -7.68 16.99 -4.39
N ALA A 117 -6.84 16.05 -3.93
CA ALA A 117 -5.88 16.29 -2.85
C ALA A 117 -4.86 17.36 -3.23
N VAL A 118 -4.34 17.33 -4.46
CA VAL A 118 -3.39 18.35 -4.97
C VAL A 118 -3.99 19.74 -4.87
N SER A 119 -5.22 19.90 -5.37
CA SER A 119 -5.92 21.19 -5.35
C SER A 119 -6.28 21.64 -3.93
N LYS A 120 -6.69 20.73 -3.04
CA LYS A 120 -7.21 21.07 -1.71
C LYS A 120 -6.14 21.25 -0.64
N LEU A 121 -5.03 20.54 -0.75
CA LEU A 121 -3.94 20.59 0.21
C LEU A 121 -2.81 21.54 -0.23
N GLY A 122 -2.90 22.13 -1.43
CA GLY A 122 -1.87 23.02 -1.96
C GLY A 122 -0.55 22.29 -2.23
N LEU A 123 -0.62 21.03 -2.69
CA LEU A 123 0.57 20.22 -3.00
C LEU A 123 1.14 20.63 -4.37
N VAL A 124 1.66 21.85 -4.48
CA VAL A 124 2.12 22.45 -5.74
C VAL A 124 3.35 21.73 -6.33
N SER A 125 4.08 20.96 -5.53
CA SER A 125 5.39 20.42 -5.89
C SER A 125 5.41 18.97 -6.39
N GLN A 126 4.26 18.35 -6.66
CA GLN A 126 4.20 16.91 -6.97
C GLN A 126 3.18 16.55 -8.04
N PRO A 127 3.55 15.71 -9.04
CA PRO A 127 2.62 15.14 -9.99
C PRO A 127 1.82 14.00 -9.34
N LEU A 128 1.23 14.20 -8.15
CA LEU A 128 0.52 13.16 -7.40
C LEU A 128 -0.66 12.58 -8.21
N GLY A 129 -1.44 13.45 -8.85
CA GLY A 129 -2.56 13.05 -9.71
C GLY A 129 -2.09 12.32 -10.96
N GLU A 130 -1.06 12.82 -11.63
CA GLU A 130 -0.51 12.19 -12.84
C GLU A 130 0.11 10.82 -12.52
N LEU A 131 0.90 10.73 -11.44
CA LEU A 131 1.48 9.48 -10.98
C LEU A 131 0.40 8.46 -10.63
N ALA A 132 -0.65 8.89 -9.91
CA ALA A 132 -1.79 8.02 -9.60
C ALA A 132 -2.44 7.52 -10.89
N ASN A 133 -2.67 8.38 -11.88
CA ASN A 133 -3.26 7.99 -13.16
C ASN A 133 -2.37 7.02 -13.95
N ASP A 134 -1.05 7.23 -13.96
CA ASP A 134 -0.11 6.37 -14.70
C ASP A 134 -0.02 4.98 -14.05
N LEU A 135 0.16 4.91 -12.72
CA LEU A 135 0.16 3.66 -11.95
C LEU A 135 -1.15 2.86 -12.07
N ASN A 136 -2.24 3.53 -12.46
CA ASN A 136 -3.58 2.97 -12.57
C ASN A 136 -4.14 2.94 -13.99
N ALA A 137 -3.30 3.15 -15.01
CA ALA A 137 -3.77 3.33 -16.37
C ALA A 137 -4.53 2.11 -16.92
N TRP A 138 -5.52 2.36 -17.77
CA TRP A 138 -6.35 1.34 -18.42
C TRP A 138 -6.27 1.50 -19.92
N ASP A 139 -6.25 0.38 -20.64
CA ASP A 139 -6.21 0.39 -22.10
C ASP A 139 -7.50 1.02 -22.64
N LYS A 140 -7.35 2.03 -23.49
CA LYS A 140 -8.48 2.75 -24.12
C LYS A 140 -9.23 1.86 -25.11
N ARG A 141 -8.55 0.89 -25.74
CA ARG A 141 -9.14 -0.04 -26.72
C ARG A 141 -9.81 -1.22 -26.03
N HIS A 142 -9.19 -1.72 -24.96
CA HIS A 142 -9.73 -2.80 -24.13
C HIS A 142 -9.97 -2.29 -22.72
N ILE A 143 -11.14 -1.67 -22.51
CA ILE A 143 -11.47 -0.93 -21.28
C ILE A 143 -11.38 -1.75 -19.99
N GLU A 144 -11.39 -3.08 -20.07
CA GLU A 144 -11.27 -3.99 -18.92
C GLU A 144 -9.82 -4.40 -18.63
N MET A 145 -8.86 -4.06 -19.50
CA MET A 145 -7.46 -4.41 -19.35
C MET A 145 -6.61 -3.24 -18.85
N PRO A 146 -5.62 -3.50 -17.97
CA PRO A 146 -4.55 -2.55 -17.66
C PRO A 146 -3.83 -2.07 -18.93
N ASP A 147 -3.47 -0.78 -18.97
CA ASP A 147 -2.48 -0.27 -19.92
C ASP A 147 -1.08 -0.54 -19.34
N PHE A 148 -0.47 -1.64 -19.77
CA PHE A 148 0.79 -2.13 -19.21
C PHE A 148 1.95 -1.14 -19.42
N GLU A 149 2.09 -0.58 -20.62
CA GLU A 149 3.16 0.37 -20.95
C GLU A 149 3.07 1.64 -20.10
N ARG A 150 1.86 2.18 -19.93
CA ARG A 150 1.67 3.38 -19.12
C ARG A 150 1.86 3.10 -17.62
N ARG A 151 1.44 1.93 -17.15
CA ARG A 151 1.70 1.51 -15.76
C ARG A 151 3.18 1.31 -15.49
N GLU A 152 3.91 0.70 -16.43
CA GLU A 152 5.37 0.55 -16.34
C GLU A 152 6.06 1.91 -16.16
N ARG A 153 5.72 2.89 -17.01
CA ARG A 153 6.23 4.28 -16.86
C ARG A 153 5.85 4.89 -15.50
N GLY A 154 4.65 4.61 -15.01
CA GLY A 154 4.21 5.02 -13.67
C GLY A 154 5.09 4.43 -12.56
N HIS A 155 5.41 3.13 -12.62
CA HIS A 155 6.29 2.47 -11.65
C HIS A 155 7.73 3.00 -11.73
N GLN A 156 8.27 3.22 -12.92
CA GLN A 156 9.60 3.82 -13.10
C GLN A 156 9.67 5.25 -12.56
N SER A 157 8.63 6.05 -12.76
CA SER A 157 8.52 7.40 -12.20
C SER A 157 8.47 7.37 -10.67
N ALA A 158 7.67 6.47 -10.10
CA ALA A 158 7.62 6.26 -8.67
C ALA A 158 8.99 5.82 -8.11
N LEU A 159 9.69 4.92 -8.79
CA LEU A 159 11.01 4.45 -8.40
C LEU A 159 12.02 5.60 -8.38
N THR A 160 11.99 6.47 -9.38
CA THR A 160 12.83 7.69 -9.44
C THR A 160 12.57 8.62 -8.25
N ILE A 161 11.30 8.79 -7.88
CA ILE A 161 10.92 9.60 -6.71
C ILE A 161 11.45 8.98 -5.41
N VAL A 162 11.34 7.66 -5.27
CA VAL A 162 11.81 6.93 -4.08
C VAL A 162 13.32 6.96 -3.96
N THR A 163 14.06 6.69 -5.05
CA THR A 163 15.53 6.69 -5.03
C THR A 163 16.10 8.08 -4.76
N ALA A 164 15.43 9.13 -5.25
CA ALA A 164 15.78 10.52 -4.94
C ALA A 164 15.71 10.84 -3.42
N LEU A 165 14.94 10.09 -2.61
CA LEU A 165 14.94 10.27 -1.16
C LEU A 165 16.26 9.84 -0.50
N THR A 166 17.00 8.93 -1.14
CA THR A 166 18.24 8.35 -0.59
C THR A 166 19.52 9.04 -1.06
N ALA A 167 19.46 9.80 -2.15
CA ALA A 167 20.63 10.30 -2.86
C ALA A 167 21.38 11.48 -2.18
N GLY A 168 21.05 11.86 -0.94
CA GLY A 168 21.72 12.99 -0.25
C GLY A 168 21.41 14.36 -0.85
N PRO A 169 21.77 15.48 -0.19
CA PRO A 169 20.89 16.64 -0.08
C PRO A 169 20.94 17.57 -1.29
N SER A 170 19.91 17.52 -2.13
CA SER A 170 19.42 18.71 -2.87
C SER A 170 18.26 19.40 -2.15
N LEU A 171 17.97 18.99 -0.91
CA LEU A 171 16.99 19.60 0.00
C LEU A 171 17.63 20.76 0.79
N SER A 172 18.44 21.58 0.12
CA SER A 172 19.05 22.79 0.67
C SER A 172 18.04 23.94 0.64
N SER A 173 17.27 24.11 1.72
CA SER A 173 16.74 25.42 2.20
C SER A 173 15.75 25.31 3.36
N SER A 174 15.18 24.14 3.68
CA SER A 174 14.23 24.00 4.78
C SER A 174 14.91 23.57 6.09
N SER A 175 14.59 24.22 7.20
CA SER A 175 15.04 23.88 8.57
C SER A 175 14.55 22.53 9.12
N LEU A 176 13.86 21.72 8.30
CA LEU A 176 13.27 20.45 8.69
C LEU A 176 14.25 19.29 8.41
N SER A 177 14.39 18.41 9.40
CA SER A 177 15.14 17.17 9.31
C SER A 177 14.44 16.12 8.42
N GLY A 178 15.15 15.06 8.05
CA GLY A 178 14.77 14.11 6.99
C GLY A 178 13.39 13.45 7.15
N TRP A 179 12.98 13.07 8.37
CA TRP A 179 11.68 12.42 8.58
C TRP A 179 10.53 13.42 8.55
N SER A 180 10.67 14.58 9.18
CA SER A 180 9.66 15.65 9.10
C SER A 180 9.48 16.16 7.67
N GLN A 181 10.57 16.23 6.91
CA GLN A 181 10.52 16.62 5.51
C GLN A 181 9.76 15.61 4.65
N LEU A 182 10.00 14.31 4.83
CA LEU A 182 9.22 13.27 4.16
C LEU A 182 7.74 13.34 4.57
N LEU A 183 7.48 13.44 5.87
CA LEU A 183 6.13 13.53 6.43
C LEU A 183 5.36 14.71 5.85
N ASN A 184 5.99 15.87 5.67
CA ASN A 184 5.30 17.08 5.23
C ASN A 184 5.23 17.25 3.72
N ASN A 185 6.21 16.73 2.96
CA ASN A 185 6.32 17.05 1.54
C ASN A 185 6.14 15.87 0.60
N ARG A 186 6.29 14.61 1.07
CA ARG A 186 6.42 13.44 0.18
C ARG A 186 5.50 12.27 0.53
N LEU A 187 4.90 12.28 1.72
CA LEU A 187 4.11 11.15 2.22
C LEU A 187 2.97 10.72 1.29
N GLU A 188 2.21 11.66 0.72
CA GLU A 188 1.09 11.36 -0.18
C GLU A 188 1.55 10.57 -1.41
N THR A 189 2.64 11.03 -2.05
CA THR A 189 3.22 10.36 -3.22
C THR A 189 3.68 8.95 -2.88
N LEU A 190 4.36 8.80 -1.74
CA LEU A 190 4.88 7.50 -1.31
C LEU A 190 3.75 6.53 -0.97
N LEU A 191 2.69 7.00 -0.32
CA LEU A 191 1.50 6.18 -0.04
C LEU A 191 0.83 5.71 -1.33
N ILE A 192 0.63 6.59 -2.32
CA ILE A 192 0.03 6.18 -3.59
C ILE A 192 0.93 5.17 -4.31
N ALA A 193 2.23 5.45 -4.41
CA ALA A 193 3.21 4.57 -5.04
C ALA A 193 3.20 3.18 -4.39
N GLU A 194 3.32 3.14 -3.07
CA GLU A 194 3.31 1.90 -2.28
C GLU A 194 2.00 1.12 -2.47
N HIS A 195 0.86 1.74 -2.25
CA HIS A 195 -0.42 1.03 -2.32
C HIS A 195 -0.76 0.58 -3.76
N CYS A 196 -0.31 1.30 -4.78
CA CYS A 196 -0.41 0.85 -6.17
C CYS A 196 0.52 -0.33 -6.46
N ALA A 197 1.75 -0.32 -5.95
CA ALA A 197 2.69 -1.42 -6.08
C ALA A 197 2.18 -2.69 -5.39
N LEU A 198 1.66 -2.55 -4.17
CA LEU A 198 1.00 -3.66 -3.45
C LEU A 198 -0.18 -4.23 -4.24
N HIS A 199 -1.00 -3.38 -4.85
CA HIS A 199 -2.08 -3.85 -5.72
C HIS A 199 -1.55 -4.63 -6.93
N THR A 200 -0.52 -4.12 -7.60
CA THR A 200 0.10 -4.79 -8.75
C THR A 200 0.58 -6.19 -8.37
N LEU A 201 1.31 -6.32 -7.27
CA LEU A 201 1.77 -7.62 -6.78
C LEU A 201 0.61 -8.58 -6.45
N ALA A 202 -0.48 -8.05 -5.86
CA ALA A 202 -1.59 -8.87 -5.43
C ALA A 202 -2.54 -9.29 -6.56
N HIS A 203 -2.65 -8.52 -7.65
CA HIS A 203 -3.75 -8.69 -8.60
C HIS A 203 -3.34 -8.75 -10.07
N VAL A 204 -2.18 -8.20 -10.45
CA VAL A 204 -1.74 -8.21 -11.85
C VAL A 204 -0.97 -9.48 -12.15
N THR A 205 -1.22 -10.10 -13.31
CA THR A 205 -0.56 -11.35 -13.73
C THR A 205 0.72 -11.12 -14.53
N ASP A 206 0.89 -9.93 -15.12
CA ASP A 206 2.06 -9.57 -15.90
C ASP A 206 3.34 -9.63 -15.06
N GLY A 207 4.29 -10.45 -15.49
CA GLY A 207 5.55 -10.71 -14.78
C GLY A 207 6.43 -9.46 -14.66
N PRO A 208 6.79 -8.79 -15.77
CA PRO A 208 7.60 -7.58 -15.75
C PRO A 208 7.04 -6.49 -14.84
N LEU A 209 5.73 -6.20 -14.91
CA LEU A 209 5.11 -5.18 -14.08
C LEU A 209 5.11 -5.55 -12.59
N ARG A 210 4.97 -6.84 -12.26
CA ARG A 210 5.10 -7.32 -10.87
C ARG A 210 6.54 -7.17 -10.35
N LEU A 211 7.54 -7.49 -11.16
CA LEU A 211 8.95 -7.32 -10.78
C LEU A 211 9.25 -5.85 -10.49
N LEU A 212 8.80 -4.92 -11.34
CA LEU A 212 8.95 -3.48 -11.11
C LEU A 212 8.23 -3.01 -9.83
N ALA A 213 7.03 -3.52 -9.56
CA ALA A 213 6.32 -3.21 -8.32
C ALA A 213 7.07 -3.73 -7.08
N SER A 214 7.67 -4.92 -7.17
CA SER A 214 8.54 -5.46 -6.11
C SER A 214 9.78 -4.59 -5.91
N GLU A 215 10.47 -4.21 -6.99
CA GLU A 215 11.65 -3.35 -6.95
C GLU A 215 11.36 -1.98 -6.33
N LEU A 216 10.21 -1.37 -6.68
CA LEU A 216 9.73 -0.13 -6.09
C LEU A 216 9.56 -0.26 -4.56
N LEU A 217 8.91 -1.33 -4.10
CA LEU A 217 8.71 -1.56 -2.67
C LEU A 217 10.03 -1.87 -1.94
N GLN A 218 10.93 -2.63 -2.54
CA GLN A 218 12.26 -2.89 -1.98
C GLN A 218 13.09 -1.62 -1.87
N SER A 219 13.02 -0.75 -2.87
CA SER A 219 13.68 0.56 -2.88
C SER A 219 13.08 1.49 -1.83
N LEU A 220 11.77 1.44 -1.61
CA LEU A 220 11.11 2.19 -0.55
C LEU A 220 11.58 1.72 0.83
N ILE A 221 11.65 0.41 1.05
CA ILE A 221 12.17 -0.18 2.31
C ILE A 221 13.61 0.28 2.55
N ALA A 222 14.48 0.20 1.53
CA ALA A 222 15.86 0.67 1.61
C ALA A 222 15.94 2.18 1.91
N ALA A 223 15.06 2.98 1.30
CA ALA A 223 15.04 4.42 1.51
C ALA A 223 14.64 4.80 2.94
N LEU A 224 13.62 4.14 3.48
CA LEU A 224 13.20 4.33 4.86
C LEU A 224 14.29 3.89 5.85
N ALA A 225 15.04 2.83 5.54
CA ALA A 225 16.16 2.38 6.36
C ALA A 225 17.36 3.35 6.30
N GLY A 226 17.65 3.91 5.13
CA GLY A 226 18.69 4.95 4.97
C GLY A 226 18.39 6.19 5.82
N LEU A 227 17.13 6.63 5.88
CA LEU A 227 16.69 7.72 6.76
C LEU A 227 16.80 7.36 8.24
N ASP A 228 16.67 6.08 8.58
CA ASP A 228 16.84 5.59 9.96
C ASP A 228 18.30 5.67 10.40
N ILE A 229 19.22 5.25 9.53
CA ILE A 229 20.67 5.32 9.78
C ILE A 229 21.17 6.77 9.84
N ALA A 230 20.65 7.66 8.99
CA ALA A 230 21.04 9.08 9.00
C ALA A 230 20.54 9.84 10.24
N SER A 231 19.49 9.34 10.90
CA SER A 231 18.92 9.90 12.13
C SER A 231 19.73 9.49 13.37
N THR A 232 21.02 9.83 13.42
CA THR A 232 21.91 9.52 14.55
C THR A 232 21.68 10.36 15.81
N ASN A 233 20.91 11.45 15.71
CA ASN A 233 20.53 12.29 16.85
C ASN A 233 19.05 12.10 17.20
N ALA A 234 18.72 10.96 17.81
CA ALA A 234 17.39 10.63 18.35
C ALA A 234 16.91 11.54 19.51
N ALA A 235 17.62 12.64 19.79
CA ALA A 235 17.28 13.59 20.84
C ALA A 235 16.13 14.54 20.43
N ASP A 236 15.85 14.67 19.13
CA ASP A 236 14.71 15.45 18.66
C ASP A 236 13.42 14.61 18.70
N ARG A 237 12.55 14.93 19.66
CA ARG A 237 11.27 14.25 19.88
C ARG A 237 10.37 14.31 18.66
N ASP A 238 10.41 15.41 17.91
CA ASP A 238 9.54 15.62 16.75
C ASP A 238 9.96 14.71 15.58
N GLU A 239 11.27 14.49 15.39
CA GLU A 239 11.80 13.55 14.39
C GLU A 239 11.49 12.10 14.75
N SER A 240 11.60 11.73 16.03
CA SER A 240 11.23 10.40 16.50
C SER A 240 9.75 10.10 16.27
N GLU A 241 8.88 11.09 16.53
CA GLU A 241 7.45 10.97 16.26
C GLU A 241 7.16 10.90 14.75
N ALA A 242 7.77 11.77 13.93
CA ALA A 242 7.63 11.76 12.49
C ALA A 242 8.07 10.42 11.89
N ARG A 243 9.23 9.90 12.30
CA ARG A 243 9.73 8.57 11.94
C ARG A 243 8.72 7.48 12.27
N SER A 244 8.25 7.44 13.52
CA SER A 244 7.30 6.43 13.96
C SER A 244 6.01 6.47 13.15
N ARG A 245 5.49 7.67 12.85
CA ARG A 245 4.29 7.86 12.02
C ARG A 245 4.51 7.35 10.60
N VAL A 246 5.61 7.74 9.94
CA VAL A 246 5.93 7.34 8.56
C VAL A 246 6.11 5.83 8.47
N LEU A 247 6.96 5.23 9.32
CA LEU A 247 7.18 3.78 9.33
C LEU A 247 5.89 3.00 9.63
N ASN A 248 5.04 3.50 10.53
CA ASN A 248 3.76 2.85 10.79
C ASN A 248 2.82 2.92 9.57
N MET A 249 2.81 4.02 8.82
CA MET A 249 1.93 4.17 7.66
C MET A 249 2.41 3.35 6.45
N LEU A 250 3.70 3.42 6.12
CA LEU A 250 4.28 2.80 4.91
C LEU A 250 4.74 1.36 5.14
N LEU A 251 5.37 1.06 6.28
CA LEU A 251 5.92 -0.28 6.48
C LEU A 251 4.94 -1.20 7.20
N TRP A 252 4.52 -0.77 8.39
CA TRP A 252 3.89 -1.69 9.33
C TRP A 252 2.39 -1.91 9.12
N ARG A 253 1.68 -0.95 8.54
CA ARG A 253 0.23 -1.06 8.32
C ARG A 253 -0.15 -1.46 6.89
N SER A 254 0.78 -1.39 5.95
CA SER A 254 0.53 -1.69 4.53
C SER A 254 1.42 -2.85 4.06
N VAL A 255 2.74 -2.66 3.96
CA VAL A 255 3.65 -3.67 3.40
C VAL A 255 3.70 -4.94 4.26
N TRP A 256 3.82 -4.82 5.59
CA TRP A 256 3.93 -5.99 6.48
C TRP A 256 2.70 -6.91 6.43
N PRO A 257 1.45 -6.42 6.57
CA PRO A 257 0.28 -7.26 6.36
C PRO A 257 0.19 -7.87 4.96
N ALA A 258 0.61 -7.14 3.92
CA ALA A 258 0.61 -7.64 2.55
C ALA A 258 1.59 -8.81 2.37
N ILE A 259 2.77 -8.75 2.99
CA ILE A 259 3.71 -9.89 3.03
C ILE A 259 3.06 -11.10 3.71
N ALA A 260 2.46 -10.91 4.89
CA ALA A 260 1.84 -12.01 5.64
C ALA A 260 0.70 -12.71 4.86
N GLN A 261 0.01 -11.99 3.98
CA GLN A 261 -0.96 -12.55 3.05
C GLN A 261 -0.29 -13.18 1.82
N GLY A 262 0.68 -12.46 1.23
CA GLY A 262 1.39 -12.82 0.01
C GLY A 262 2.20 -14.11 0.12
N VAL A 263 2.82 -14.38 1.27
CA VAL A 263 3.56 -15.64 1.51
C VAL A 263 2.68 -16.88 1.47
N LYS A 264 1.36 -16.71 1.59
CA LYS A 264 0.36 -17.79 1.51
C LYS A 264 -0.21 -17.98 0.10
N MET A 265 0.19 -17.15 -0.86
CA MET A 265 -0.26 -17.25 -2.25
C MET A 265 0.47 -18.38 -3.00
N ASP A 266 0.12 -18.55 -4.28
CA ASP A 266 0.78 -19.47 -5.20
C ASP A 266 2.26 -19.09 -5.40
N GLU A 267 3.06 -20.07 -5.81
CA GLU A 267 4.51 -19.97 -5.87
C GLU A 267 5.01 -18.80 -6.72
N ASN A 268 4.36 -18.57 -7.87
CA ASN A 268 4.74 -17.48 -8.78
C ASN A 268 4.56 -16.09 -8.19
N ARG A 269 3.67 -15.91 -7.21
CA ARG A 269 3.45 -14.63 -6.50
C ARG A 269 4.19 -14.58 -5.17
N ARG A 270 4.42 -15.74 -4.56
CA ARG A 270 5.05 -15.88 -3.26
C ARG A 270 6.49 -15.35 -3.27
N VAL A 271 7.22 -15.58 -4.35
CA VAL A 271 8.64 -15.21 -4.49
C VAL A 271 8.85 -13.71 -4.28
N GLU A 272 8.02 -12.84 -4.86
CA GLU A 272 8.17 -11.39 -4.69
C GLU A 272 7.92 -10.96 -3.24
N TYR A 273 6.93 -11.53 -2.55
CA TYR A 273 6.68 -11.24 -1.14
C TYR A 273 7.78 -11.76 -0.21
N ILE A 274 8.38 -12.91 -0.53
CA ILE A 274 9.56 -13.42 0.17
C ILE A 274 10.73 -12.44 0.00
N GLY A 275 10.95 -11.93 -1.22
CA GLY A 275 11.98 -10.92 -1.46
C GLY A 275 11.78 -9.66 -0.61
N LEU A 276 10.53 -9.19 -0.51
CA LEU A 276 10.18 -8.06 0.36
C LEU A 276 10.45 -8.37 1.85
N LEU A 277 10.08 -9.56 2.31
CA LEU A 277 10.39 -9.97 3.69
C LEU A 277 11.90 -9.98 3.95
N GLY A 278 12.67 -10.60 3.05
CA GLY A 278 14.12 -10.64 3.15
C GLY A 278 14.72 -9.23 3.22
N LYS A 279 14.21 -8.29 2.41
CA LYS A 279 14.64 -6.89 2.43
C LYS A 279 14.31 -6.21 3.76
N ILE A 280 13.09 -6.40 4.29
CA ILE A 280 12.70 -5.85 5.60
C ILE A 280 13.59 -6.40 6.73
N VAL A 281 13.84 -7.70 6.77
CA VAL A 281 14.68 -8.30 7.83
C VAL A 281 16.13 -7.84 7.69
N THR A 282 16.65 -7.68 6.47
CA THR A 282 18.01 -7.18 6.24
C THR A 282 18.17 -5.73 6.73
N GLU A 283 17.23 -4.85 6.37
CA GLU A 283 17.33 -3.42 6.65
C GLU A 283 16.89 -3.05 8.07
N PHE A 284 15.88 -3.74 8.61
CA PHE A 284 15.26 -3.44 9.90
C PHE A 284 15.43 -4.56 10.94
N GLY A 285 16.32 -5.54 10.73
CA GLY A 285 16.47 -6.71 11.62
C GLY A 285 16.78 -6.37 13.09
N ARG A 286 17.32 -5.18 13.37
CA ARG A 286 17.54 -4.66 14.73
C ARG A 286 16.28 -4.13 15.42
N HIS A 287 15.22 -3.88 14.65
CA HIS A 287 13.94 -3.41 15.15
C HIS A 287 13.28 -4.47 16.03
N ALA A 288 12.68 -4.07 17.16
CA ALA A 288 12.13 -4.99 18.17
C ALA A 288 11.14 -6.03 17.59
N ARG A 289 10.40 -5.66 16.53
CA ARG A 289 9.45 -6.55 15.85
C ARG A 289 10.10 -7.69 15.06
N LEU A 290 11.39 -7.62 14.77
CA LEU A 290 12.12 -8.52 13.87
C LEU A 290 13.27 -9.26 14.55
N GLN A 291 13.50 -9.06 15.84
CA GLN A 291 14.61 -9.67 16.58
C GLN A 291 14.60 -11.22 16.53
N GLY A 292 13.41 -11.85 16.39
CA GLY A 292 13.31 -13.30 16.19
C GLY A 292 13.58 -13.78 14.76
N LEU A 293 13.45 -12.90 13.75
CA LEU A 293 13.64 -13.24 12.33
C LEU A 293 15.05 -12.94 11.84
N ALA A 294 15.73 -11.95 12.43
CA ALA A 294 17.09 -11.57 12.04
C ALA A 294 18.10 -12.70 12.23
N GLY A 295 17.87 -13.61 13.19
CA GLY A 295 18.70 -14.80 13.41
C GLY A 295 18.54 -15.91 12.38
N LEU A 296 17.53 -15.82 11.49
CA LEU A 296 17.29 -16.79 10.41
C LEU A 296 17.98 -16.39 9.10
N LEU A 297 18.50 -15.17 8.99
CA LEU A 297 19.29 -14.77 7.83
C LEU A 297 20.69 -15.39 7.91
N PRO A 298 21.20 -16.02 6.85
CA PRO A 298 22.58 -16.45 6.82
C PRO A 298 23.47 -15.22 6.99
N SER A 299 24.40 -15.29 7.95
CA SER A 299 25.34 -14.20 8.19
C SER A 299 26.14 -13.90 6.92
N ALA A 300 26.54 -12.65 6.69
CA ALA A 300 27.29 -12.28 5.48
C ALA A 300 28.58 -13.13 5.29
N GLN A 301 29.15 -13.66 6.38
CA GLN A 301 30.24 -14.64 6.35
C GLN A 301 29.81 -16.02 5.82
N GLN A 302 28.60 -16.49 6.13
CA GLN A 302 28.04 -17.71 5.55
C GLN A 302 27.71 -17.55 4.07
N GLN A 303 27.26 -16.37 3.61
CA GLN A 303 27.03 -16.13 2.18
C GLN A 303 28.33 -16.10 1.36
N GLN A 304 29.44 -15.57 1.89
CA GLN A 304 30.75 -15.65 1.23
C GLN A 304 31.30 -17.08 1.21
N GLN A 305 31.14 -17.86 2.29
CA GLN A 305 31.51 -19.27 2.28
C GLN A 305 30.60 -20.11 1.37
N GLN A 306 29.31 -19.82 1.30
CA GLN A 306 28.37 -20.50 0.40
C GLN A 306 28.59 -20.14 -1.06
N GLN A 307 28.99 -18.91 -1.39
CA GLN A 307 29.41 -18.58 -2.77
C GLN A 307 30.73 -19.27 -3.14
N GLN A 308 31.67 -19.42 -2.20
CA GLN A 308 32.89 -20.19 -2.43
C GLN A 308 32.63 -21.71 -2.52
N GLN A 309 31.67 -22.25 -1.77
CA GLN A 309 31.23 -23.66 -1.87
C GLN A 309 30.38 -23.94 -3.10
N ALA A 310 29.49 -23.04 -3.53
CA ALA A 310 28.73 -23.18 -4.77
C ALA A 310 29.64 -23.13 -6.01
N SER A 311 30.74 -22.36 -5.95
CA SER A 311 31.78 -22.40 -6.99
C SER A 311 32.63 -23.68 -6.97
N ALA A 312 32.66 -24.41 -5.85
CA ALA A 312 33.37 -25.70 -5.72
C ALA A 312 32.46 -26.91 -6.06
N ASP A 313 31.16 -26.82 -5.78
CA ASP A 313 30.16 -27.88 -6.06
C ASP A 313 29.62 -27.84 -7.50
N ALA A 314 29.88 -26.78 -8.28
CA ALA A 314 29.62 -26.77 -9.73
C ALA A 314 30.44 -27.84 -10.49
N SER A 315 31.42 -28.47 -9.84
CA SER A 315 32.18 -29.64 -10.34
C SER A 315 31.65 -31.01 -9.86
N ALA A 316 30.64 -31.05 -8.98
CA ALA A 316 30.06 -32.30 -8.49
C ALA A 316 28.54 -32.16 -8.39
N GLY A 317 27.82 -32.72 -9.37
CA GLY A 317 26.36 -32.71 -9.41
C GLY A 317 25.75 -33.25 -8.11
N SER A 318 25.07 -32.39 -7.36
CA SER A 318 24.36 -32.76 -6.13
C SER A 318 23.14 -31.87 -5.90
N SER A 319 22.01 -32.52 -5.63
CA SER A 319 20.64 -32.00 -5.54
C SER A 319 20.29 -31.38 -4.17
N THR A 320 21.19 -30.60 -3.58
CA THR A 320 21.04 -30.08 -2.20
C THR A 320 20.48 -28.65 -2.09
N SER A 321 20.23 -27.95 -3.20
CA SER A 321 19.74 -26.56 -3.17
C SER A 321 18.25 -26.40 -2.81
N ALA A 322 17.45 -27.47 -2.86
CA ALA A 322 16.02 -27.41 -2.55
C ALA A 322 15.71 -27.45 -1.04
N SER A 323 16.45 -28.24 -0.25
CA SER A 323 16.10 -28.49 1.16
C SER A 323 16.41 -27.32 2.10
N VAL A 324 17.42 -26.50 1.79
CA VAL A 324 17.79 -25.34 2.61
C VAL A 324 16.76 -24.22 2.46
N ASN A 325 16.27 -24.02 1.23
CA ASN A 325 15.19 -23.08 0.93
C ASN A 325 13.91 -23.45 1.70
N ASP A 326 13.50 -24.72 1.65
CA ASP A 326 12.28 -25.18 2.34
C ASP A 326 12.34 -24.96 3.86
N SER A 327 13.48 -25.19 4.50
CA SER A 327 13.64 -24.98 5.95
C SER A 327 13.56 -23.51 6.38
N PHE A 328 14.12 -22.59 5.59
CA PHE A 328 13.98 -21.16 5.83
C PHE A 328 12.52 -20.72 5.62
N PHE A 329 11.86 -21.26 4.58
CA PHE A 329 10.47 -20.93 4.27
C PHE A 329 9.47 -21.47 5.29
N ASP A 330 9.72 -22.64 5.87
CA ASP A 330 8.89 -23.18 6.94
C ASP A 330 9.05 -22.39 8.25
N ASN A 331 10.28 -21.93 8.56
CA ASN A 331 10.52 -21.06 9.70
C ASN A 331 9.88 -19.67 9.53
N VAL A 332 9.97 -19.06 8.34
CA VAL A 332 9.26 -17.82 7.99
C VAL A 332 7.74 -17.96 8.10
N ARG A 333 7.16 -19.11 7.72
CA ARG A 333 5.72 -19.37 7.87
C ARG A 333 5.26 -19.55 9.31
N SER A 334 6.15 -20.04 10.18
CA SER A 334 5.85 -20.31 11.60
C SER A 334 5.78 -19.05 12.46
N VAL A 335 6.45 -17.97 12.05
CA VAL A 335 6.47 -16.65 12.70
C VAL A 335 5.32 -15.78 12.20
#